data_AF-A0ABD5QTI5-F1
#
_entry.id   AF-A0ABD5QTI5-F1
#
_cell.length_a   1.000
_cell.length_b   1.000
_cell.length_c   1.000
_cell.angle_alpha   90.00
_cell.angle_beta   90.00
_cell.angle_gamma   90.00
#
_symmetry.space_group_name_H-M   'P 1'
#
loop_
_entity.id
_entity.type
_entity.pdbx_description
1 polymer ?
#
loop_
_entity_poly.entity_id
_entity_poly.type
_entity_poly.pdbx_seq_one_letter_code
_entity_poly.pdbx_strand_id
1 'polypeptide(L)'
;MRLEATEGEDTYKVWMTDDDLDQLRRAAVSYRDDVMLQLGGFVGLRAFEIPQVKPTHVQQTDADHYRLRVPRGKDTTSSGGKPRNAYLPKDVERSLRQYQNAENIAPDQPFVDLSVRGVRAAIKRTAEAAAEETGDSDYRHVSSHDLRRRFAQRLLVEENMNPRVVMQVGGWDSFQAIEPYLNAPTPAVVDEAFESAGLHG
;
A
#
# COMPACT_ATOMS: atom_id res chain seq x y z
N MET A 1 6.36 0.40 14.51
CA MET A 1 5.31 1.35 14.06
C MET A 1 5.39 2.72 14.75
N ARG A 2 4.95 3.81 14.12
CA ARG A 2 4.78 5.16 14.73
C ARG A 2 3.36 5.68 14.52
N LEU A 3 2.68 6.05 15.60
CA LEU A 3 1.37 6.70 15.57
C LEU A 3 1.51 8.23 15.61
N GLU A 4 0.74 8.92 14.77
CA GLU A 4 0.57 10.37 14.80
C GLU A 4 -0.90 10.69 15.01
N ALA A 5 -1.24 11.30 16.14
CA ALA A 5 -2.62 11.68 16.46
C ALA A 5 -3.17 12.68 15.42
N THR A 6 -4.46 12.58 15.14
CA THR A 6 -5.18 13.54 14.29
C THR A 6 -6.24 14.31 15.08
N GLU A 7 -6.97 15.22 14.43
CA GLU A 7 -7.95 16.09 15.11
C GLU A 7 -9.13 15.32 15.73
N GLY A 8 -9.40 14.09 15.30
CA GLY A 8 -10.44 13.24 15.89
C GLY A 8 -9.94 12.42 17.08
N GLU A 9 -10.78 12.28 18.10
CA GLU A 9 -10.52 11.39 19.25
C GLU A 9 -10.25 9.95 18.77
N ASP A 10 -9.20 9.32 19.30
CA ASP A 10 -8.73 7.98 18.94
C ASP A 10 -8.50 7.71 17.43
N THR A 11 -8.25 8.76 16.64
CA THR A 11 -7.92 8.63 15.23
C THR A 11 -6.44 8.95 14.97
N TYR A 12 -5.73 7.97 14.41
CA TYR A 12 -4.28 8.03 14.22
C TYR A 12 -3.92 7.87 12.75
N LYS A 13 -2.87 8.59 12.35
CA LYS A 13 -2.07 8.26 11.18
C LYS A 13 -1.05 7.22 11.60
N VAL A 14 -1.12 6.03 11.00
CA VAL A 14 -0.13 4.98 11.23
C VAL A 14 1.00 5.10 10.21
N TRP A 15 2.24 5.19 10.69
CA TRP A 15 3.46 5.10 9.89
C TRP A 15 4.13 3.76 10.18
N MET A 16 4.20 2.90 9.17
CA MET A 16 4.69 1.53 9.27
C MET A 16 6.06 1.39 8.62
N THR A 17 6.83 0.38 9.03
CA THR A 17 8.00 -0.13 8.30
C THR A 17 7.60 -1.29 7.37
N ASP A 18 8.56 -1.85 6.62
CA ASP A 18 8.33 -3.08 5.86
C ASP A 18 8.16 -4.29 6.77
N ASP A 19 8.85 -4.33 7.91
CA ASP A 19 8.66 -5.37 8.92
C ASP A 19 7.25 -5.33 9.52
N ASP A 20 6.73 -4.13 9.83
CA ASP A 20 5.35 -3.95 10.29
C ASP A 20 4.34 -4.45 9.23
N LEU A 21 4.59 -4.15 7.95
CA LEU A 21 3.74 -4.63 6.85
C LEU A 21 3.83 -6.14 6.65
N ASP A 22 5.01 -6.73 6.77
CA ASP A 22 5.20 -8.17 6.67
C ASP A 22 4.56 -8.90 7.85
N GLN A 23 4.54 -8.29 9.04
CA GLN A 23 3.81 -8.85 10.18
C GLN A 23 2.29 -8.85 9.95
N LEU A 24 1.73 -7.79 9.36
CA LEU A 24 0.33 -7.81 8.91
C LEU A 24 0.06 -8.95 7.93
N ARG A 25 1.00 -9.20 7.01
CA ARG A 25 0.87 -10.27 6.01
C ARG A 25 0.93 -11.66 6.63
N ARG A 26 1.78 -11.86 7.64
CA ARG A 26 1.83 -13.12 8.41
C ARG A 26 0.53 -13.38 9.17
N ALA A 27 -0.08 -12.33 9.71
CA ALA A 27 -1.37 -12.41 10.40
C ALA A 27 -2.59 -12.52 9.46
N ALA A 28 -2.39 -12.47 8.12
CA ALA A 28 -3.48 -12.57 7.17
C ALA A 28 -4.12 -13.96 7.22
N VAL A 29 -5.43 -14.01 7.51
CA VAL A 29 -6.18 -15.25 7.69
C VAL A 29 -6.38 -16.01 6.37
N SER A 30 -6.29 -15.32 5.23
CA SER A 30 -6.48 -15.91 3.91
C SER A 30 -5.52 -15.32 2.88
N TYR A 31 -5.28 -16.08 1.81
CA TYR A 31 -4.45 -15.61 0.71
C TYR A 31 -5.02 -14.34 0.05
N ARG A 32 -6.36 -14.25 -0.04
CA ARG A 32 -7.04 -13.04 -0.50
C ARG A 32 -6.68 -11.81 0.36
N ASP A 33 -6.61 -11.97 1.68
CA ASP A 33 -6.32 -10.86 2.59
C ASP A 33 -4.83 -10.45 2.48
N ASP A 34 -3.89 -11.39 2.34
CA ASP A 34 -2.47 -11.10 2.04
C ASP A 34 -2.34 -10.37 0.68
N VAL A 35 -3.09 -10.78 -0.34
CA VAL A 35 -3.12 -10.07 -1.64
C VAL A 35 -3.64 -8.63 -1.49
N MET A 36 -4.66 -8.39 -0.66
CA MET A 36 -5.14 -7.02 -0.39
C MET A 36 -4.05 -6.16 0.27
N LEU A 37 -3.31 -6.72 1.23
CA LEU A 37 -2.20 -6.03 1.89
C LEU A 37 -1.09 -5.69 0.90
N GLN A 38 -0.72 -6.63 0.03
CA GLN A 38 0.32 -6.41 -0.97
C GLN A 38 -0.08 -5.32 -1.99
N LEU A 39 -1.31 -5.38 -2.49
CA LEU A 39 -1.85 -4.36 -3.40
C LEU A 39 -1.87 -2.97 -2.75
N GLY A 40 -2.21 -2.88 -1.47
CA GLY A 40 -2.18 -1.61 -0.73
C GLY A 40 -0.76 -1.10 -0.45
N GLY A 41 0.10 -1.96 0.10
CA GLY A 41 1.39 -1.60 0.70
C GLY A 41 2.58 -1.59 -0.27
N PHE A 42 2.56 -2.40 -1.33
CA PHE A 42 3.65 -2.47 -2.32
C PHE A 42 3.29 -1.85 -3.65
N VAL A 43 2.00 -1.79 -4.01
CA VAL A 43 1.52 -1.24 -5.29
C VAL A 43 0.81 0.12 -5.09
N GLY A 44 0.47 0.46 -3.84
CA GLY A 44 -0.13 1.75 -3.49
C GLY A 44 -1.60 1.87 -3.92
N LEU A 45 -2.35 0.77 -4.05
CA LEU A 45 -3.76 0.82 -4.39
C LEU A 45 -4.59 1.39 -3.24
N ARG A 46 -5.60 2.19 -3.58
CA ARG A 46 -6.63 2.62 -2.64
C ARG A 46 -7.62 1.47 -2.43
N ALA A 47 -8.28 1.43 -1.27
CA ALA A 47 -9.25 0.38 -0.95
C ALA A 47 -10.35 0.18 -2.01
N PHE A 48 -10.77 1.23 -2.73
CA PHE A 48 -11.76 1.11 -3.79
C PHE A 48 -11.18 0.72 -5.15
N GLU A 49 -9.86 0.79 -5.33
CA GLU A 49 -9.15 0.35 -6.54
C GLU A 49 -8.91 -1.17 -6.49
N ILE A 50 -8.73 -1.75 -5.30
CA ILE A 50 -8.45 -3.18 -5.10
C ILE A 50 -9.51 -4.10 -5.76
N PRO A 51 -10.82 -3.88 -5.61
CA PRO A 51 -11.82 -4.74 -6.26
C PRO A 51 -11.90 -4.59 -7.79
N GLN A 52 -11.21 -3.61 -8.38
CA GLN A 52 -11.30 -3.34 -9.82
C GLN A 52 -10.22 -4.06 -10.63
N VAL A 53 -9.15 -4.53 -9.99
CA VAL A 53 -8.01 -5.11 -10.70
C VAL A 53 -8.22 -6.59 -10.99
N LYS A 54 -7.80 -7.01 -12.18
CA LYS A 54 -8.05 -8.32 -12.78
C LYS A 54 -6.73 -8.89 -13.33
N PRO A 55 -6.61 -10.21 -13.54
CA PRO A 55 -5.43 -10.77 -14.19
C PRO A 55 -5.11 -10.14 -15.54
N THR A 56 -6.13 -9.87 -16.36
CA THR A 56 -5.98 -9.17 -17.66
C THR A 56 -5.46 -7.73 -17.57
N HIS A 57 -5.39 -7.14 -16.37
CA HIS A 57 -4.83 -5.80 -16.17
C HIS A 57 -3.32 -5.82 -15.89
N VAL A 58 -2.71 -6.99 -15.72
CA VAL A 58 -1.25 -7.13 -15.58
C VAL A 58 -0.60 -7.03 -16.95
N GLN A 59 0.39 -6.15 -17.06
CA GLN A 59 1.14 -5.90 -18.29
C GLN A 59 2.63 -6.03 -18.01
N GLN A 60 3.34 -6.80 -18.84
CA GLN A 60 4.80 -6.86 -18.82
C GLN A 60 5.34 -5.87 -19.87
N THR A 61 6.40 -5.15 -19.53
CA THR A 61 7.12 -4.27 -20.45
C THR A 61 8.28 -5.02 -21.10
N ASP A 62 8.81 -4.48 -22.20
CA ASP A 62 9.98 -5.05 -22.89
C ASP A 62 11.23 -5.12 -22.01
N ALA A 63 11.32 -4.26 -20.99
CA ALA A 63 12.40 -4.23 -20.02
C ALA A 63 12.18 -5.18 -18.82
N ASP A 64 11.30 -6.18 -18.95
CA ASP A 64 10.97 -7.15 -17.90
C ASP A 64 10.50 -6.50 -16.58
N HIS A 65 9.70 -5.44 -16.69
CA HIS A 65 8.98 -4.85 -15.56
C HIS A 65 7.48 -5.09 -15.70
N TYR A 66 6.75 -5.04 -14.59
CA TYR A 66 5.29 -5.18 -14.62
C TYR A 66 4.56 -3.87 -14.27
N ARG A 67 3.40 -3.71 -14.88
CA ARG A 67 2.42 -2.66 -14.59
C ARG A 67 1.09 -3.29 -14.29
N LEU A 68 0.36 -2.70 -13.36
CA LEU A 68 -1.03 -3.06 -13.07
C LEU A 68 -1.94 -1.90 -13.50
N ARG A 69 -2.77 -2.13 -14.51
CA ARG A 69 -3.75 -1.15 -14.95
C ARG A 69 -4.88 -1.04 -13.92
N VAL A 70 -5.02 0.15 -13.33
CA VAL A 70 -6.13 0.50 -12.43
C VAL A 70 -7.19 1.24 -13.24
N PRO A 71 -8.39 0.65 -13.47
CA PRO A 71 -9.37 1.21 -14.41
C PRO A 71 -9.93 2.57 -13.99
N ARG A 72 -10.26 2.77 -12.70
CA ARG A 72 -10.82 4.03 -12.19
C ARG A 72 -10.12 4.40 -10.89
N GLY A 73 -9.37 5.51 -10.91
CA GLY A 73 -8.79 6.14 -9.73
C GLY A 73 -9.81 6.97 -8.93
N LYS A 74 -9.35 7.77 -7.96
CA LYS A 74 -10.19 8.78 -7.30
C LYS A 74 -10.08 10.03 -8.13
N ASP A 75 -11.20 10.54 -8.62
CA ASP A 75 -11.25 11.84 -9.27
C ASP A 75 -11.99 12.82 -8.34
N THR A 76 -11.40 13.99 -8.10
CA THR A 76 -12.06 15.12 -7.42
C THR A 76 -13.02 15.85 -8.36
N THR A 77 -13.03 15.52 -9.66
CA THR A 77 -13.92 16.08 -10.67
C THR A 77 -14.97 15.07 -11.16
N SER A 78 -15.86 14.61 -10.28
CA SER A 78 -17.21 14.03 -10.58
C SER A 78 -17.41 13.07 -11.77
N SER A 79 -16.35 12.53 -12.38
CA SER A 79 -16.37 11.81 -13.67
C SER A 79 -15.66 10.45 -13.60
N GLY A 80 -15.75 9.79 -12.45
CA GLY A 80 -15.40 8.38 -12.34
C GLY A 80 -13.93 8.06 -12.56
N GLY A 81 -13.00 8.79 -11.93
CA GLY A 81 -11.64 8.31 -11.68
C GLY A 81 -10.71 8.21 -12.88
N LYS A 82 -9.60 8.95 -12.92
CA LYS A 82 -8.61 8.76 -13.99
C LYS A 82 -7.94 7.37 -13.91
N PRO A 83 -7.84 6.64 -15.03
CA PRO A 83 -7.08 5.39 -15.06
C PRO A 83 -5.60 5.67 -14.82
N ARG A 84 -4.90 4.71 -14.19
CA ARG A 84 -3.44 4.77 -14.01
C ARG A 84 -2.81 3.40 -14.19
N ASN A 85 -1.54 3.38 -14.53
CA ASN A 85 -0.72 2.17 -14.54
C ASN A 85 0.19 2.19 -13.31
N ALA A 86 -0.17 1.44 -12.29
CA ALA A 86 0.66 1.29 -11.10
C ALA A 86 1.90 0.46 -11.42
N TYR A 87 3.03 0.77 -10.79
CA TYR A 87 4.20 -0.10 -10.83
C TYR A 87 3.86 -1.38 -10.06
N LEU A 88 4.04 -2.54 -10.69
CA LEU A 88 3.81 -3.84 -10.06
C LEU A 88 5.17 -4.51 -9.79
N PRO A 89 5.61 -4.61 -8.53
CA PRO A 89 6.84 -5.34 -8.19
C PRO A 89 6.76 -6.81 -8.63
N LYS A 90 7.89 -7.38 -9.05
CA LYS A 90 7.96 -8.77 -9.56
C LYS A 90 7.45 -9.79 -8.55
N ASP A 91 7.76 -9.62 -7.27
CA ASP A 91 7.31 -10.55 -6.24
C ASP A 91 5.80 -10.46 -5.99
N VAL A 92 5.23 -9.25 -6.07
CA VAL A 92 3.77 -9.07 -5.99
C VAL A 92 3.09 -9.65 -7.22
N GLU A 93 3.67 -9.50 -8.42
CA GLU A 93 3.16 -10.12 -9.64
C GLU A 93 3.13 -11.65 -9.52
N ARG A 94 4.23 -12.25 -9.05
CA ARG A 94 4.33 -13.69 -8.80
C ARG A 94 3.27 -14.15 -7.80
N SER A 95 3.10 -13.41 -6.71
CA SER A 95 2.08 -13.65 -5.68
C SER A 95 0.66 -13.60 -6.27
N LEU A 96 0.35 -12.60 -7.10
CA LEU A 96 -0.94 -12.51 -7.80
C LEU A 96 -1.19 -13.68 -8.73
N ARG A 97 -0.18 -14.15 -9.48
CA ARG A 97 -0.31 -15.35 -10.33
C ARG A 97 -0.56 -16.61 -9.51
N GLN A 98 0.16 -16.80 -8.42
CA GLN A 98 -0.01 -17.93 -7.52
C GLN A 98 -1.43 -17.93 -6.92
N TYR A 99 -1.90 -16.78 -6.46
CA TYR A 99 -3.25 -16.58 -5.97
C TYR A 99 -4.32 -16.87 -7.04
N GLN A 100 -4.13 -16.34 -8.26
CA GLN A 100 -5.02 -16.61 -9.39
C GLN A 100 -5.17 -18.11 -9.64
N ASN A 101 -4.06 -18.84 -9.65
CA ASN A 101 -4.06 -20.28 -9.89
C ASN A 101 -4.70 -21.05 -8.74
N ALA A 102 -4.39 -20.69 -7.48
CA ALA A 102 -4.93 -21.35 -6.30
C ALA A 102 -6.45 -21.22 -6.21
N GLU A 103 -6.98 -20.03 -6.50
CA GLU A 103 -8.41 -19.73 -6.42
C GLU A 103 -9.16 -19.91 -7.76
N ASN A 104 -8.48 -20.38 -8.81
CA ASN A 104 -9.04 -20.55 -10.16
C ASN A 104 -9.73 -19.28 -10.70
N ILE A 105 -9.11 -18.12 -10.50
CA ILE A 105 -9.67 -16.83 -10.90
C ILE A 105 -9.56 -16.67 -12.42
N ALA A 106 -10.71 -16.55 -13.08
CA ALA A 106 -10.78 -16.33 -14.52
C ALA A 106 -10.12 -14.97 -14.91
N PRO A 107 -9.52 -14.85 -16.10
CA PRO A 107 -8.73 -13.67 -16.47
C PRO A 107 -9.48 -12.33 -16.44
N ASP A 108 -10.80 -12.37 -16.63
CA ASP A 108 -11.71 -11.23 -16.63
C ASP A 108 -12.44 -11.00 -15.30
N GLN A 109 -12.20 -11.84 -14.30
CA GLN A 109 -12.72 -11.67 -12.94
C GLN A 109 -11.76 -10.86 -12.07
N PRO A 110 -12.27 -10.09 -11.09
CA PRO A 110 -11.41 -9.36 -10.17
C PRO A 110 -10.61 -10.34 -9.31
N PHE A 111 -9.37 -9.96 -8.95
CA PHE A 111 -8.62 -10.71 -7.94
C PHE A 111 -9.38 -10.75 -6.61
N VAL A 112 -10.03 -9.64 -6.24
CA VAL A 112 -10.76 -9.51 -4.98
C VAL A 112 -12.20 -9.12 -5.27
N ASP A 113 -13.12 -10.09 -5.27
CA ASP A 113 -14.56 -9.84 -5.39
C ASP A 113 -15.17 -9.43 -4.04
N LEU A 114 -14.87 -8.21 -3.61
CA LEU A 114 -15.44 -7.61 -2.41
C LEU A 114 -15.89 -6.18 -2.68
N SER A 115 -16.90 -5.73 -1.94
CA SER A 115 -17.19 -4.30 -1.85
C SER A 115 -16.02 -3.54 -1.20
N VAL A 116 -15.94 -2.22 -1.42
CA VAL A 116 -14.96 -1.34 -0.74
C VAL A 116 -15.04 -1.47 0.79
N ARG A 117 -16.25 -1.61 1.33
CA ARG A 117 -16.48 -1.86 2.76
C ARG A 117 -15.92 -3.22 3.18
N GLY A 118 -16.08 -4.25 2.35
CA GLY A 118 -15.52 -5.58 2.57
C GLY A 118 -13.99 -5.57 2.63
N VAL A 119 -13.33 -4.87 1.70
CA VAL A 119 -11.86 -4.70 1.71
C VAL A 119 -11.39 -4.03 2.99
N ARG A 120 -12.01 -2.92 3.39
CA ARG A 120 -11.66 -2.21 4.63
C ARG A 120 -11.85 -3.09 5.86
N ALA A 121 -12.95 -3.85 5.92
CA ALA A 121 -13.22 -4.75 7.03
C ALA A 121 -12.22 -5.91 7.09
N ALA A 122 -11.79 -6.45 5.96
CA ALA A 122 -10.77 -7.51 5.90
C ALA A 122 -9.40 -7.04 6.40
N ILE A 123 -8.97 -5.85 5.97
CA ILE A 123 -7.73 -5.23 6.44
C ILE A 123 -7.82 -4.98 7.95
N LYS A 124 -8.95 -4.46 8.45
CA LYS A 124 -9.14 -4.23 9.89
C LYS A 124 -9.03 -5.52 10.70
N ARG A 125 -9.69 -6.61 10.27
CA ARG A 125 -9.58 -7.91 10.94
C ARG A 125 -8.16 -8.45 10.95
N THR A 126 -7.43 -8.27 9.86
CA THR A 126 -6.03 -8.69 9.77
C THR A 126 -5.15 -7.90 10.73
N ALA A 127 -5.42 -6.60 10.86
CA ALA A 127 -4.74 -5.74 11.81
C ALA A 127 -5.05 -6.09 13.28
N GLU A 128 -6.30 -6.45 13.59
CA GLU A 128 -6.68 -7.00 14.90
C GLU A 128 -5.95 -8.30 15.21
N ALA A 129 -5.86 -9.22 14.24
CA ALA A 129 -5.10 -10.46 14.38
C ALA A 129 -3.60 -10.22 14.60
N ALA A 130 -3.01 -9.27 13.87
CA ALA A 130 -1.60 -8.90 14.06
C ALA A 130 -1.35 -8.35 15.48
N ALA A 131 -2.27 -7.52 16.00
CA ALA A 131 -2.18 -7.02 17.36
C ALA A 131 -2.22 -8.14 18.41
N GLU A 132 -3.09 -9.14 18.21
CA GLU A 132 -3.19 -10.31 19.09
C GLU A 132 -1.95 -11.20 19.04
N GLU A 133 -1.41 -11.45 17.84
CA GLU A 133 -0.24 -12.31 17.64
C GLU A 133 1.05 -11.71 18.20
N THR A 134 1.23 -10.40 18.01
CA THR A 134 2.45 -9.67 18.43
C THR A 134 2.38 -9.13 19.85
N GLY A 135 1.18 -8.94 20.39
CA GLY A 135 0.95 -8.18 21.61
C GLY A 135 1.08 -6.65 21.45
N ASP A 136 1.32 -6.15 20.24
CA ASP A 136 1.41 -4.71 19.95
C ASP A 136 0.04 -4.14 19.58
N SER A 137 -0.53 -3.32 20.45
CA SER A 137 -1.85 -2.71 20.24
C SER A 137 -1.89 -1.71 19.08
N ASP A 138 -0.75 -1.16 18.64
CA ASP A 138 -0.70 -0.14 17.60
C ASP A 138 -1.25 -0.65 16.26
N TYR A 139 -1.10 -1.95 16.00
CA TYR A 139 -1.70 -2.61 14.84
C TYR A 139 -3.21 -2.37 14.74
N ARG A 140 -3.94 -2.24 15.86
CA ARG A 140 -5.40 -2.02 15.84
C ARG A 140 -5.82 -0.71 15.17
N HIS A 141 -4.89 0.24 15.04
CA HIS A 141 -5.12 1.51 14.36
C HIS A 141 -4.86 1.46 12.84
N VAL A 142 -4.26 0.37 12.33
CA VAL A 142 -3.94 0.22 10.92
C VAL A 142 -5.20 0.19 10.06
N SER A 143 -5.21 1.02 9.02
CA SER A 143 -6.26 1.04 8.01
C SER A 143 -5.71 0.84 6.60
N SER A 144 -6.63 0.63 5.65
CA SER A 144 -6.29 0.59 4.21
C SER A 144 -5.58 1.85 3.70
N HIS A 145 -5.78 3.00 4.35
CA HIS A 145 -5.10 4.25 3.97
C HIS A 145 -3.63 4.21 4.36
N ASP A 146 -3.30 3.56 5.48
CA ASP A 146 -1.95 3.48 6.00
C ASP A 146 -1.07 2.53 5.19
N LEU A 147 -1.65 1.51 4.53
CA LEU A 147 -0.95 0.72 3.51
C LEU A 147 -0.43 1.60 2.37
N ARG A 148 -1.30 2.48 1.85
CA ARG A 148 -0.90 3.43 0.81
C ARG A 148 0.09 4.47 1.33
N ARG A 149 0.01 4.85 2.61
CA ARG A 149 1.01 5.70 3.26
C ARG A 149 2.37 5.02 3.30
N ARG A 150 2.44 3.74 3.70
CA ARG A 150 3.68 2.95 3.67
C ARG A 150 4.28 2.91 2.29
N PHE A 151 3.47 2.64 1.25
CA PHE A 151 3.92 2.66 -0.14
C PHE A 151 4.59 4.00 -0.51
N ALA A 152 3.96 5.12 -0.18
CA ALA A 152 4.50 6.44 -0.49
C ALA A 152 5.77 6.74 0.29
N GLN A 153 5.79 6.44 1.60
CA GLN A 153 6.93 6.69 2.47
C GLN A 153 8.16 5.88 2.04
N ARG A 154 7.99 4.58 1.75
CA ARG A 154 9.08 3.73 1.24
C ARG A 154 9.74 4.37 0.02
N LEU A 155 8.95 4.71 -1.00
CA LEU A 155 9.50 5.24 -2.24
C LEU A 155 10.12 6.64 -2.08
N LEU A 156 9.50 7.53 -1.31
CA LEU A 156 9.92 8.93 -1.25
C LEU A 156 11.02 9.19 -0.22
N VAL A 157 10.96 8.49 0.92
CA VAL A 157 11.79 8.77 2.09
C VAL A 157 12.93 7.76 2.18
N GLU A 158 12.65 6.48 2.06
CA GLU A 158 13.68 5.43 2.20
C GLU A 158 14.46 5.24 0.89
N GLU A 159 13.76 5.17 -0.24
CA GLU A 159 14.37 4.97 -1.57
C GLU A 159 14.78 6.29 -2.26
N ASN A 160 14.45 7.43 -1.65
CA ASN A 160 14.71 8.78 -2.18
C ASN A 160 14.32 8.95 -3.67
N MET A 161 13.20 8.34 -4.07
CA MET A 161 12.78 8.30 -5.47
C MET A 161 12.25 9.67 -5.92
N ASN A 162 12.50 10.01 -7.19
CA ASN A 162 11.98 11.23 -7.79
C ASN A 162 10.45 11.34 -7.58
N PRO A 163 9.94 12.38 -6.88
CA PRO A 163 8.54 12.49 -6.55
C PRO A 163 7.61 12.48 -7.77
N ARG A 164 8.04 12.98 -8.93
CA ARG A 164 7.24 12.92 -10.17
C ARG A 164 7.00 11.49 -10.64
N VAL A 165 7.96 10.59 -10.43
CA VAL A 165 7.81 9.16 -10.74
C VAL A 165 6.79 8.54 -9.80
N VAL A 166 6.90 8.80 -8.49
CA VAL A 166 5.97 8.29 -7.47
C VAL A 166 4.55 8.82 -7.70
N MET A 167 4.40 10.11 -8.04
CA MET A 167 3.12 10.72 -8.41
C MET A 167 2.48 10.00 -9.61
N GLN A 168 3.26 9.77 -10.68
CA GLN A 168 2.79 9.09 -11.88
C GLN A 168 2.30 7.67 -11.58
N VAL A 169 3.08 6.86 -10.87
CA VAL A 169 2.72 5.46 -10.61
C VAL A 169 1.65 5.34 -9.55
N GLY A 170 1.64 6.21 -8.54
CA GLY A 170 0.67 6.18 -7.44
C GLY A 170 -0.65 6.90 -7.73
N GLY A 171 -0.71 7.75 -8.75
CA GLY A 171 -1.89 8.53 -9.11
C GLY A 171 -2.15 9.69 -8.14
N TRP A 172 -1.14 10.52 -7.93
CA TRP A 172 -1.25 11.83 -7.29
C TRP A 172 -1.17 12.93 -8.34
N ASP A 173 -2.14 13.85 -8.34
CA ASP A 173 -2.23 14.92 -9.35
C ASP A 173 -1.40 16.17 -9.01
N SER A 174 -0.87 16.30 -7.78
CA SER A 174 -0.09 17.47 -7.37
C SER A 174 0.96 17.16 -6.30
N PHE A 175 1.96 18.03 -6.20
CA PHE A 175 2.96 17.98 -5.14
C PHE A 175 2.35 18.20 -3.75
N GLN A 176 1.36 19.09 -3.62
CA GLN A 176 0.66 19.31 -2.34
C GLN A 176 -0.03 18.02 -1.84
N ALA A 177 -0.47 17.15 -2.74
CA ALA A 177 -1.10 15.89 -2.37
C ALA A 177 -0.10 14.80 -1.92
N ILE A 178 1.18 14.94 -2.29
CA ILE A 178 2.25 13.99 -1.94
C ILE A 178 3.18 14.51 -0.83
N GLU A 179 3.23 15.83 -0.63
CA GLU A 179 4.01 16.53 0.39
C GLU A 179 3.87 15.95 1.81
N PRO A 180 2.67 15.56 2.30
CA PRO A 180 2.56 14.97 3.63
C PRO A 180 3.38 13.67 3.81
N TYR A 181 3.70 12.97 2.72
CA TYR A 181 4.51 11.75 2.74
C TYR A 181 6.02 12.03 2.62
N LEU A 182 6.40 13.17 2.05
CA LEU A 182 7.81 13.61 1.95
C LEU A 182 8.37 14.05 3.30
N ASN A 183 7.55 14.75 4.09
CA ASN A 183 8.00 15.41 5.31
C ASN A 183 7.99 14.50 6.55
N ALA A 184 7.86 13.19 6.36
CA ALA A 184 7.72 12.22 7.44
C ALA A 184 8.90 11.22 7.41
N PRO A 185 10.10 11.63 7.87
CA PRO A 185 11.25 10.75 7.91
C PRO A 185 10.98 9.53 8.80
N THR A 186 11.51 8.38 8.40
CA THR A 186 11.50 7.16 9.20
C THR A 186 12.62 7.22 10.24
N PRO A 187 12.52 6.47 11.37
CA PRO A 187 13.59 6.44 12.36
C PRO A 187 14.96 6.14 11.75
N ALA A 188 15.05 5.12 10.90
CA ALA A 188 16.30 4.76 10.23
C ALA A 188 16.89 5.89 9.36
N VAL A 189 16.05 6.64 8.63
CA VAL A 189 16.52 7.80 7.82
C VAL A 189 16.95 8.96 8.72
N VAL A 190 16.32 9.14 9.88
CA VAL A 190 16.80 10.11 10.88
C VAL A 190 18.17 9.67 11.40
N ASP A 191 18.32 8.42 11.82
CA ASP A 191 19.56 7.89 12.37
C ASP A 191 20.71 8.01 11.34
N GLU A 192 20.50 7.58 10.10
CA GLU A 192 21.47 7.69 9.00
C GLU A 192 21.88 9.16 8.73
N ALA A 193 20.95 10.10 8.84
CA ALA A 193 21.24 11.52 8.64
C ALA A 193 22.13 12.09 9.76
N PHE A 194 21.90 11.71 11.01
CA PHE A 194 22.75 12.12 12.14
C PHE A 194 24.12 11.43 12.11
N GLU A 195 24.17 10.16 11.71
CA GLU A 195 25.41 9.44 11.47
C GLU A 195 26.25 10.13 10.38
N SER A 196 25.65 10.41 9.23
CA SER A 196 26.28 11.08 8.10
C SER A 196 26.76 12.50 8.42
N ALA A 197 26.07 13.20 9.33
CA ALA A 197 26.46 14.54 9.78
C ALA A 197 27.56 14.53 10.85
N GLY A 198 27.99 13.36 11.34
CA GLY A 198 28.94 13.25 12.44
C GLY A 198 28.38 13.78 13.78
N LEU A 199 27.05 13.74 13.95
CA LEU A 199 26.34 14.22 15.14
C LEU A 199 25.89 13.08 16.06
N HIS A 200 26.43 11.88 15.87
CA HIS A 200 26.25 10.75 16.78
C HIS A 200 27.29 10.85 17.92
N GLY A 201 26.82 10.73 19.17
CA GLY A 201 27.65 10.80 20.37
C GLY A 201 28.46 9.54 20.65
#